data_AF-A0A231R4C5-F1
#
_entry.id   AF-A0A231R4C5-F1
#
_cell.length_a   1.000
_cell.length_b   1.000
_cell.length_c   1.000
_cell.angle_alpha   90.00
_cell.angle_beta   90.00
_cell.angle_gamma   90.00
#
_symmetry.space_group_name_H-M   'P 1'
#
loop_
_entity.id
_entity.type
_entity.pdbx_description
1 polymer ?
#
loop_
_entity_poly.entity_id
_entity_poly.type
_entity_poly.pdbx_seq_one_letter_code
_entity_poly.pdbx_strand_id
1 'polypeptide(L)'
;MGPLSVRDRGKASFRVFLVICLLSSMFWMNYVNRAHAEPASGKPGLIEDFESYADDEALRQAWTEAWSDKPGSVARALGQASGSQGLELSAAIADSEWANIAYSIPSDKRDWSLFDGLSFWVDNTTNDNKAFSLNVALQTPAAKGEFGLKEGGTALTIAADGSWQTAAFGGSSLLIPAGFQGVVSISWDQFVQSAWQCDGVQADCAAELDAGEVTGLQFGYPPAGYVHNVITIDDIAVYRADKVLEDFEAYADDAALQNVWRVDWESGQPSALRTIDRTNYSDGGQAMKLSVTPPAVGTASDWANIKRTAFAGADTDWSAFDGLVFWVNHASPSNKGMDLNLSLVTDAPKGEFSLKAGGSVEFYDAAEGWRTTLLEGGSLSIAAGYRGMVRIPWSALAQSDWQGCDACDAPFDASKVLQIQFGFAPIQQLDNVLSLDRIGLYALSGRTGESGGGSTTEPVDHPSPPAWATSAGTYALEYRNSPVDNPLKGFLPFYDASEDTSVA
;
A
#
# COMPACT_ATOMS: atom_id res chain seq x y z
N MET A 1 43.61 -2.44 78.56
CA MET A 1 42.60 -1.41 78.91
C MET A 1 42.92 -0.16 78.11
N GLY A 2 42.08 0.15 77.13
CA GLY A 2 42.09 1.41 76.37
C GLY A 2 40.68 1.58 75.78
N PRO A 3 39.96 2.67 76.04
CA PRO A 3 38.56 2.77 75.65
C PRO A 3 38.44 3.10 74.17
N LEU A 4 37.57 2.36 73.48
CA LEU A 4 37.18 2.64 72.10
C LEU A 4 36.34 3.92 72.07
N SER A 5 36.84 4.92 71.34
CA SER A 5 36.19 6.18 71.03
C SER A 5 34.96 5.95 70.15
N VAL A 6 33.77 6.27 70.67
CA VAL A 6 32.54 6.41 69.87
C VAL A 6 32.65 7.68 69.03
N ARG A 7 32.78 7.52 67.71
CA ARG A 7 32.62 8.62 66.76
C ARG A 7 31.12 8.87 66.56
N ASP A 8 30.67 10.04 66.96
CA ASP A 8 29.38 10.62 66.60
C ASP A 8 29.25 10.65 65.07
N ARG A 9 28.41 9.76 64.51
CA ARG A 9 27.93 9.91 63.14
C ARG A 9 26.85 10.98 63.16
N GLY A 10 27.25 12.16 62.70
CA GLY A 10 26.38 13.31 62.53
C GLY A 10 25.07 12.91 61.85
N LYS A 11 23.96 13.38 62.43
CA LYS A 11 22.62 13.32 61.86
C LYS A 11 22.65 14.02 60.50
N ALA A 12 22.91 13.27 59.44
CA ALA A 12 22.54 13.68 58.10
C ALA A 12 21.02 13.85 58.12
N SER A 13 20.59 15.11 58.12
CA SER A 13 19.21 15.52 58.18
C SER A 13 18.40 14.73 57.14
N PHE A 14 17.33 14.08 57.58
CA PHE A 14 16.37 13.38 56.72
C PHE A 14 15.92 14.24 55.52
N ARG A 15 16.00 15.57 55.65
CA ARG A 15 15.74 16.52 54.57
C ARG A 15 16.74 16.43 53.41
N VAL A 16 18.01 16.14 53.67
CA VAL A 16 19.03 15.96 52.62
C VAL A 16 18.78 14.67 51.84
N PHE A 17 18.40 13.59 52.53
CA PHE A 17 18.03 12.34 51.87
C PHE A 17 16.76 12.51 51.01
N LEU A 18 15.76 13.24 51.50
CA LEU A 18 14.52 13.51 50.77
C LEU A 18 14.74 14.43 49.57
N VAL A 19 15.64 15.41 49.66
CA VAL A 19 16.06 16.26 48.54
C VAL A 19 16.86 15.46 47.51
N ILE A 20 17.74 14.55 47.94
CA ILE A 20 18.47 13.66 47.02
C ILE A 20 17.49 12.72 46.30
N CYS A 21 16.50 12.14 47.00
CA CYS A 21 15.45 11.31 46.37
C CYS A 21 14.56 12.10 45.39
N LEU A 22 14.21 13.36 45.70
CA LEU A 22 13.45 14.22 44.80
C LEU A 22 14.26 14.64 43.57
N LEU A 23 15.56 14.92 43.74
CA LEU A 23 16.46 15.25 42.64
C LEU A 23 16.76 14.03 41.77
N SER A 24 16.93 12.83 42.34
CA SER A 24 17.12 11.61 41.55
C SER A 24 15.83 11.15 40.84
N SER A 25 14.63 11.40 41.39
CA SER A 25 13.38 11.20 40.66
C SER A 25 13.22 12.17 39.48
N MET A 26 13.73 13.40 39.58
CA MET A 26 13.70 14.35 38.45
C MET A 26 14.74 14.03 37.36
N PHE A 27 15.84 13.35 37.68
CA PHE A 27 16.82 12.92 36.69
C PHE A 27 16.42 11.63 35.93
N TRP A 28 15.61 10.74 36.53
CA TRP A 28 15.09 9.56 35.84
C TRP A 28 13.80 9.82 35.05
N MET A 29 13.01 10.84 35.42
CA MET A 29 11.82 11.24 34.64
C MET A 29 12.13 12.05 33.37
N ASN A 30 13.36 12.52 33.18
CA ASN A 30 13.75 13.33 32.01
C ASN A 30 14.64 12.58 31.01
N TYR A 31 14.93 11.29 31.19
CA TYR A 31 15.79 10.52 30.28
C TYR A 31 15.06 9.46 29.43
N VAL A 32 13.74 9.31 29.60
CA VAL A 32 12.89 8.44 28.74
C VAL A 32 11.99 9.23 27.79
N ASN A 33 11.90 10.56 27.94
CA ASN A 33 11.16 11.43 27.01
C ASN A 33 12.09 12.10 25.99
N ARG A 34 12.78 11.29 25.20
CA ARG A 34 12.91 11.58 23.76
C ARG A 34 11.90 10.68 23.05
N ALA A 35 10.62 10.91 23.36
CA ALA A 35 9.61 10.67 22.35
C ALA A 35 10.05 11.51 21.15
N HIS A 36 10.28 10.86 20.00
CA HIS A 36 10.02 11.53 18.74
C HIS A 36 8.69 12.25 18.92
N ALA A 37 8.67 13.54 18.63
CA ALA A 37 7.40 14.23 18.50
C ALA A 37 6.66 13.50 17.38
N GLU A 38 5.75 12.60 17.75
CA GLU A 38 4.75 12.11 16.82
C GLU A 38 3.98 13.35 16.34
N PRO A 39 4.02 13.69 15.05
CA PRO A 39 3.14 14.71 14.53
C PRO A 39 1.69 14.23 14.75
N ALA A 40 0.85 15.15 15.20
CA ALA A 40 -0.56 14.98 15.47
C ALA A 40 -1.24 14.06 14.44
N SER A 41 -1.72 12.89 14.88
CA SER A 41 -2.60 11.93 14.17
C SER A 41 -2.47 11.79 12.64
N GLY A 42 -1.29 12.02 12.08
CA GLY A 42 -1.10 12.04 10.64
C GLY A 42 -1.06 10.62 10.12
N LYS A 43 -2.09 10.19 9.39
CA LYS A 43 -2.00 8.98 8.55
C LYS A 43 -0.67 9.08 7.77
N PRO A 44 0.27 8.13 7.90
CA PRO A 44 1.54 8.23 7.21
C PRO A 44 1.32 8.36 5.69
N GLY A 45 2.10 9.23 5.04
CA GLY A 45 1.93 9.50 3.61
C GLY A 45 0.74 10.41 3.24
N LEU A 46 -0.04 10.92 4.21
CA LEU A 46 -1.16 11.82 3.92
C LEU A 46 -0.72 13.15 3.29
N ILE A 47 -1.23 13.41 2.10
CA ILE A 47 -1.05 14.66 1.37
C ILE A 47 -2.17 15.64 1.75
N GLU A 48 -3.43 15.18 1.66
CA GLU A 48 -4.64 15.99 1.83
C GLU A 48 -5.82 15.10 2.26
N ASP A 49 -6.52 15.49 3.32
CA ASP A 49 -7.79 14.90 3.80
C ASP A 49 -8.93 15.93 3.82
N PHE A 50 -8.68 17.16 3.37
CA PHE A 50 -9.66 18.27 3.28
C PHE A 50 -10.26 18.76 4.60
N GLU A 51 -9.98 18.11 5.73
CA GLU A 51 -10.51 18.45 7.05
C GLU A 51 -9.95 19.78 7.62
N SER A 52 -8.92 20.32 6.97
CA SER A 52 -8.28 21.56 7.40
C SER A 52 -8.93 22.83 6.84
N TYR A 53 -9.83 22.72 5.85
CA TYR A 53 -10.46 23.86 5.20
C TYR A 53 -11.71 24.33 5.95
N ALA A 54 -11.73 25.61 6.32
CA ALA A 54 -12.88 26.20 7.01
C ALA A 54 -14.11 26.37 6.10
N ASP A 55 -13.89 26.57 4.80
CA ASP A 55 -14.92 26.82 3.79
C ASP A 55 -14.39 26.58 2.36
N ASP A 56 -15.29 26.65 1.37
CA ASP A 56 -14.98 26.52 -0.06
C ASP A 56 -13.98 27.57 -0.57
N GLU A 57 -13.91 28.73 0.08
CA GLU A 57 -12.99 29.79 -0.34
C GLU A 57 -11.55 29.43 0.05
N ALA A 58 -11.34 28.94 1.27
CA ALA A 58 -10.06 28.39 1.69
C ALA A 58 -9.61 27.22 0.80
N LEU A 59 -10.55 26.31 0.45
CA LEU A 59 -10.29 25.21 -0.47
C LEU A 59 -9.84 25.73 -1.84
N ARG A 60 -10.56 26.68 -2.44
CA ARG A 60 -10.23 27.25 -3.77
C ARG A 60 -8.92 28.03 -3.80
N GLN A 61 -8.46 28.54 -2.66
CA GLN A 61 -7.15 29.18 -2.55
C GLN A 61 -6.01 28.17 -2.56
N ALA A 62 -6.21 26.98 -1.99
CA ALA A 62 -5.22 25.91 -2.00
C ALA A 62 -5.26 25.09 -3.30
N TRP A 63 -6.45 24.78 -3.79
CA TRP A 63 -6.72 24.05 -5.03
C TRP A 63 -7.12 25.02 -6.14
N THR A 64 -6.11 25.43 -6.90
CA THR A 64 -6.25 26.46 -7.93
C THR A 64 -6.57 25.86 -9.29
N GLU A 65 -7.26 26.59 -10.15
CA GLU A 65 -7.41 26.18 -11.55
C GLU A 65 -6.07 26.38 -12.27
N ALA A 66 -5.42 25.28 -12.65
CA ALA A 66 -4.12 25.31 -13.30
C ALA A 66 -4.24 25.66 -14.78
N TRP A 67 -5.24 25.10 -15.45
CA TRP A 67 -5.53 25.36 -16.86
C TRP A 67 -7.00 25.02 -17.16
N SER A 68 -7.64 25.80 -18.02
CA SER A 68 -8.89 25.43 -18.68
C SER A 68 -9.01 26.14 -20.03
N ASP A 69 -9.74 25.54 -20.97
CA ASP A 69 -10.17 26.21 -22.19
C ASP A 69 -11.10 27.40 -21.90
N LYS A 70 -11.80 27.37 -20.75
CA LYS A 70 -12.68 28.45 -20.27
C LYS A 70 -12.41 28.73 -18.79
N PRO A 71 -11.77 29.87 -18.44
CA PRO A 71 -11.48 30.19 -17.04
C PRO A 71 -12.71 30.11 -16.13
N GLY A 72 -12.58 29.41 -15.01
CA GLY A 72 -13.66 29.16 -14.05
C GLY A 72 -14.65 28.08 -14.48
N SER A 73 -14.22 27.12 -15.30
CA SER A 73 -15.04 26.01 -15.80
C SER A 73 -15.33 24.93 -14.77
N VAL A 74 -14.55 24.87 -13.69
CA VAL A 74 -14.69 23.89 -12.62
C VAL A 74 -15.11 24.58 -11.32
N ALA A 75 -16.21 24.11 -10.74
CA ALA A 75 -16.57 24.40 -9.37
C ALA A 75 -15.83 23.42 -8.44
N ARG A 76 -15.27 23.97 -7.37
CA ARG A 76 -14.59 23.27 -6.28
C ARG A 76 -15.31 23.65 -4.99
N ALA A 77 -15.76 22.66 -4.22
CA ALA A 77 -16.46 22.87 -2.96
C ALA A 77 -16.10 21.76 -1.97
N LEU A 78 -16.37 22.00 -0.68
CA LEU A 78 -16.30 20.98 0.35
C LEU A 78 -17.59 20.17 0.36
N GLY A 79 -17.46 18.86 0.14
CA GLY A 79 -18.54 17.87 0.22
C GLY A 79 -18.45 16.97 1.44
N GLN A 80 -19.41 16.08 1.59
CA GLN A 80 -19.30 14.95 2.53
C GLN A 80 -18.51 13.82 1.86
N ALA A 81 -17.59 13.20 2.59
CA ALA A 81 -16.73 12.14 2.09
C ALA A 81 -16.54 11.01 3.12
N SER A 82 -15.53 10.15 2.94
CA SER A 82 -15.18 9.08 3.89
C SER A 82 -14.88 9.60 5.30
N GLY A 83 -14.38 10.84 5.40
CA GLY A 83 -14.31 11.61 6.64
C GLY A 83 -15.53 12.50 6.89
N SER A 84 -15.28 13.75 7.25
CA SER A 84 -16.30 14.79 7.41
C SER A 84 -16.32 15.77 6.24
N GLN A 85 -15.20 15.90 5.52
CA GLN A 85 -15.04 16.79 4.36
C GLN A 85 -14.29 16.08 3.21
N GLY A 86 -14.58 16.47 1.97
CA GLY A 86 -13.81 16.07 0.78
C GLY A 86 -13.95 17.10 -0.34
N LEU A 87 -13.16 16.96 -1.40
CA LEU A 87 -13.21 17.85 -2.57
C LEU A 87 -14.29 17.40 -3.55
N GLU A 88 -15.35 18.20 -3.67
CA GLU A 88 -16.33 18.06 -4.74
C GLU A 88 -15.89 18.81 -6.00
N LEU A 89 -15.90 18.09 -7.13
CA LEU A 89 -15.67 18.65 -8.47
C LEU A 89 -16.94 18.56 -9.31
N SER A 90 -17.34 19.69 -9.89
CA SER A 90 -18.49 19.77 -10.78
C SER A 90 -18.31 20.84 -11.87
N ALA A 91 -19.02 20.70 -12.98
CA ALA A 91 -18.94 21.66 -14.07
C ALA A 91 -19.59 23.00 -13.68
N ALA A 92 -18.82 24.09 -13.72
CA ALA A 92 -19.32 25.46 -13.60
C ALA A 92 -19.68 26.07 -14.98
N ILE A 93 -18.96 25.67 -16.03
CA ILE A 93 -19.22 26.07 -17.42
C ILE A 93 -19.50 24.81 -18.24
N ALA A 94 -20.75 24.66 -18.65
CA ALA A 94 -21.29 23.44 -19.24
C ALA A 94 -20.73 23.07 -20.63
N ASP A 95 -20.02 23.99 -21.30
CA ASP A 95 -19.45 23.79 -22.62
C ASP A 95 -17.92 23.92 -22.63
N SER A 96 -17.26 23.85 -21.46
CA SER A 96 -15.80 23.72 -21.36
C SER A 96 -15.38 22.31 -21.76
N GLU A 97 -14.41 22.23 -22.67
CA GLU A 97 -13.93 20.95 -23.18
C GLU A 97 -12.90 20.31 -22.24
N TRP A 98 -12.16 21.11 -21.45
CA TRP A 98 -11.18 20.57 -20.51
C TRP A 98 -10.80 21.56 -19.40
N ALA A 99 -10.56 21.02 -18.21
CA ALA A 99 -10.09 21.78 -17.07
C ALA A 99 -9.24 20.93 -16.13
N ASN A 100 -8.23 21.57 -15.53
CA ASN A 100 -7.35 21.01 -14.51
C ASN A 100 -7.33 21.91 -13.29
N ILE A 101 -7.33 21.29 -12.12
CA ILE A 101 -7.05 21.94 -10.84
C ILE A 101 -5.73 21.40 -10.28
N ALA A 102 -5.01 22.22 -9.55
CA ALA A 102 -3.71 21.87 -8.97
C ALA A 102 -3.64 22.23 -7.49
N TYR A 103 -2.98 21.34 -6.75
CA TYR A 103 -2.53 21.53 -5.40
C TYR A 103 -1.01 21.60 -5.36
N SER A 104 -0.47 22.64 -4.73
CA SER A 104 0.96 22.79 -4.55
C SER A 104 1.43 21.98 -3.34
N ILE A 105 2.35 21.04 -3.55
CA ILE A 105 2.87 20.21 -2.46
C ILE A 105 3.80 21.05 -1.58
N PRO A 106 3.55 21.14 -0.25
CA PRO A 106 4.43 21.80 0.69
C PRO A 106 5.86 21.26 0.60
N SER A 107 6.87 22.13 0.72
CA SER A 107 8.28 21.76 0.47
C SER A 107 8.78 20.61 1.33
N ASP A 108 8.27 20.48 2.56
CA ASP A 108 8.59 19.43 3.52
C ASP A 108 7.88 18.08 3.23
N LYS A 109 6.98 18.06 2.25
CA LYS A 109 6.21 16.87 1.83
C LYS A 109 6.49 16.42 0.39
N ARG A 110 7.53 16.94 -0.28
CA ARG A 110 7.77 16.69 -1.72
C ARG A 110 8.50 15.39 -2.05
N ASP A 111 9.21 14.83 -1.08
CA ASP A 111 9.97 13.61 -1.26
C ASP A 111 9.07 12.38 -1.04
N TRP A 112 8.68 11.77 -2.16
CA TRP A 112 7.87 10.56 -2.23
C TRP A 112 8.68 9.34 -2.65
N SER A 113 10.02 9.43 -2.68
CA SER A 113 10.92 8.36 -3.16
C SER A 113 10.82 7.05 -2.37
N LEU A 114 10.25 7.11 -1.16
CA LEU A 114 10.07 5.97 -0.26
C LEU A 114 8.73 5.24 -0.44
N PHE A 115 7.90 5.71 -1.38
CA PHE A 115 6.56 5.20 -1.68
C PHE A 115 6.53 4.59 -3.09
N ASP A 116 5.48 3.82 -3.38
CA ASP A 116 5.35 3.09 -4.64
C ASP A 116 4.27 3.71 -5.57
N GLY A 117 3.43 4.62 -5.05
CA GLY A 117 2.41 5.29 -5.84
C GLY A 117 1.57 6.32 -5.07
N LEU A 118 0.58 6.90 -5.77
CA LEU A 118 -0.43 7.81 -5.25
C LEU A 118 -1.73 7.03 -5.00
N SER A 119 -2.40 7.29 -3.88
CA SER A 119 -3.72 6.75 -3.57
C SER A 119 -4.67 7.87 -3.17
N PHE A 120 -5.95 7.69 -3.45
CA PHE A 120 -7.02 8.58 -3.03
C PHE A 120 -8.35 7.83 -3.00
N TRP A 121 -9.27 8.27 -2.16
CA TRP A 121 -10.65 7.83 -2.17
C TRP A 121 -11.44 8.66 -3.17
N VAL A 122 -12.39 8.03 -3.87
CA VAL A 122 -13.27 8.72 -4.81
C VAL A 122 -14.69 8.17 -4.77
N ASP A 123 -15.65 9.07 -4.94
CA ASP A 123 -17.08 8.80 -5.01
C ASP A 123 -17.67 9.37 -6.29
N ASN A 124 -18.28 8.48 -7.08
CA ASN A 124 -19.04 8.76 -8.30
C ASN A 124 -20.45 8.17 -8.20
N THR A 125 -21.09 8.21 -7.01
CA THR A 125 -22.47 7.76 -6.74
C THR A 125 -23.53 8.80 -7.08
N THR A 126 -23.22 9.63 -8.06
CA THR A 126 -23.99 10.80 -8.49
C THR A 126 -25.20 10.41 -9.34
N ASN A 127 -26.19 11.30 -9.40
CA ASN A 127 -27.49 11.04 -10.01
C ASN A 127 -27.46 10.88 -11.55
N ASP A 128 -26.37 11.29 -12.21
CA ASP A 128 -26.29 11.19 -13.67
C ASP A 128 -25.95 9.76 -14.17
N ASN A 129 -25.51 8.89 -13.25
CA ASN A 129 -25.14 7.50 -13.48
C ASN A 129 -24.16 7.32 -14.65
N LYS A 130 -23.20 8.24 -14.80
CA LYS A 130 -22.15 8.16 -15.83
C LYS A 130 -20.80 7.77 -15.26
N ALA A 131 -20.02 7.05 -16.05
CA ALA A 131 -18.61 6.84 -15.75
C ALA A 131 -17.85 8.17 -15.93
N PHE A 132 -17.06 8.55 -14.93
CA PHE A 132 -16.30 9.79 -14.90
C PHE A 132 -14.87 9.57 -15.38
N SER A 133 -14.40 10.42 -16.29
CA SER A 133 -13.03 10.40 -16.81
C SER A 133 -12.19 11.39 -16.02
N LEU A 134 -11.39 10.88 -15.07
CA LEU A 134 -10.50 11.68 -14.23
C LEU A 134 -9.06 11.51 -14.71
N ASN A 135 -8.45 12.59 -15.17
CA ASN A 135 -7.01 12.66 -15.33
C ASN A 135 -6.35 12.99 -13.99
N VAL A 136 -5.20 12.36 -13.74
CA VAL A 136 -4.34 12.64 -12.60
C VAL A 136 -2.95 12.94 -13.14
N ALA A 137 -2.34 14.03 -12.69
CA ALA A 137 -0.99 14.38 -13.09
C ALA A 137 -0.15 14.90 -11.93
N LEU A 138 1.16 14.67 -11.99
CA LEU A 138 2.15 15.15 -11.03
C LEU A 138 3.02 16.23 -11.67
N GLN A 139 3.48 17.19 -10.89
CA GLN A 139 4.40 18.23 -11.32
C GLN A 139 5.74 18.10 -10.59
N THR A 140 6.85 18.13 -11.32
CA THR A 140 8.21 18.18 -10.77
C THR A 140 8.93 19.46 -11.23
N PRO A 141 10.07 19.82 -10.63
CA PRO A 141 10.86 20.98 -11.07
C PRO A 141 11.58 20.78 -12.41
N ALA A 142 11.54 19.57 -12.98
CA ALA A 142 12.16 19.29 -14.27
C ALA A 142 11.56 20.18 -15.37
N ALA A 143 12.37 20.51 -16.39
CA ALA A 143 11.85 21.17 -17.57
C ALA A 143 10.81 20.25 -18.23
N LYS A 144 9.61 20.79 -18.52
CA LYS A 144 8.45 19.96 -18.94
C LYS A 144 8.12 18.89 -17.89
N GLY A 145 8.11 19.26 -16.62
CA GLY A 145 7.97 18.33 -15.50
C GLY A 145 6.54 17.93 -15.18
N GLU A 146 5.60 17.89 -16.15
CA GLU A 146 4.27 17.33 -15.87
C GLU A 146 4.25 15.85 -16.29
N PHE A 147 3.79 15.01 -15.38
CA PHE A 147 3.68 13.58 -15.58
C PHE A 147 2.22 13.17 -15.44
N GLY A 148 1.57 12.86 -16.55
CA GLY A 148 0.20 12.37 -16.59
C GLY A 148 0.13 10.84 -16.64
N LEU A 149 -1.08 10.29 -16.59
CA LEU A 149 -1.30 8.86 -16.73
C LEU A 149 -0.93 8.36 -18.14
N LYS A 150 -0.21 7.24 -18.24
CA LYS A 150 0.18 6.64 -19.52
C LYS A 150 -1.00 6.04 -20.26
N GLU A 151 -1.03 6.16 -21.58
CA GLU A 151 -2.03 5.47 -22.39
C GLU A 151 -1.93 3.94 -22.22
N GLY A 152 -3.07 3.28 -22.00
CA GLY A 152 -3.13 1.84 -21.76
C GLY A 152 -2.59 1.39 -20.41
N GLY A 153 -2.31 2.33 -19.49
CA GLY A 153 -1.96 2.03 -18.11
C GLY A 153 -3.14 1.52 -17.28
N THR A 154 -2.87 1.31 -16.00
CA THR A 154 -3.83 0.78 -15.05
C THR A 154 -3.69 1.42 -13.67
N ALA A 155 -4.79 1.52 -12.94
CA ALA A 155 -4.81 1.72 -11.50
C ALA A 155 -5.18 0.41 -10.78
N LEU A 156 -5.02 0.40 -9.48
CA LEU A 156 -5.62 -0.56 -8.57
C LEU A 156 -6.82 0.09 -7.89
N THR A 157 -7.90 -0.67 -7.73
CA THR A 157 -9.09 -0.30 -6.98
C THR A 157 -9.38 -1.35 -5.94
N ILE A 158 -9.95 -0.97 -4.80
CA ILE A 158 -10.30 -1.94 -3.78
C ILE A 158 -11.67 -2.57 -4.06
N ALA A 159 -11.73 -3.90 -4.08
CA ALA A 159 -12.97 -4.65 -4.20
C ALA A 159 -13.76 -4.64 -2.88
N ALA A 160 -15.01 -5.12 -2.93
CA ALA A 160 -15.86 -5.23 -1.74
C ALA A 160 -15.27 -6.16 -0.66
N ASP A 161 -14.42 -7.12 -1.04
CA ASP A 161 -13.73 -8.00 -0.10
C ASP A 161 -12.33 -7.47 0.30
N GLY A 162 -11.99 -6.24 -0.08
CA GLY A 162 -10.73 -5.59 0.29
C GLY A 162 -9.55 -5.95 -0.60
N SER A 163 -9.71 -6.90 -1.53
CA SER A 163 -8.66 -7.24 -2.49
C SER A 163 -8.44 -6.11 -3.50
N TRP A 164 -7.22 -5.99 -4.01
CA TRP A 164 -6.90 -5.04 -5.08
C TRP A 164 -7.29 -5.61 -6.45
N GLN A 165 -7.96 -4.81 -7.26
CA GLN A 165 -8.35 -5.13 -8.63
C GLN A 165 -7.80 -4.10 -9.61
N THR A 166 -7.28 -4.59 -10.72
CA THR A 166 -6.77 -3.75 -11.81
C THR A 166 -7.91 -3.06 -12.55
N ALA A 167 -7.86 -1.74 -12.64
CA ALA A 167 -8.74 -0.91 -13.44
C ALA A 167 -7.94 -0.28 -14.59
N ALA A 168 -8.30 -0.58 -15.83
CA ALA A 168 -7.63 -0.01 -16.99
C ALA A 168 -7.97 1.47 -17.17
N PHE A 169 -7.01 2.26 -17.66
CA PHE A 169 -7.26 3.63 -18.07
C PHE A 169 -8.07 3.69 -19.38
N GLY A 170 -8.93 4.71 -19.50
CA GLY A 170 -9.58 5.10 -20.74
C GLY A 170 -8.71 6.13 -21.45
N GLY A 171 -7.78 5.68 -22.31
CA GLY A 171 -6.72 6.54 -22.83
C GLY A 171 -5.74 6.93 -21.72
N SER A 172 -5.52 8.23 -21.52
CA SER A 172 -4.64 8.79 -20.46
C SER A 172 -5.44 9.30 -19.25
N SER A 173 -6.53 8.63 -18.91
CA SER A 173 -7.43 9.01 -17.80
C SER A 173 -7.97 7.79 -17.07
N LEU A 174 -8.15 7.92 -15.77
CA LEU A 174 -8.83 6.94 -14.95
C LEU A 174 -10.34 7.00 -15.26
N LEU A 175 -10.90 5.86 -15.66
CA LEU A 175 -12.34 5.73 -15.82
C LEU A 175 -12.95 5.25 -14.50
N ILE A 176 -13.65 6.14 -13.80
CA ILE A 176 -14.35 5.84 -12.55
C ILE A 176 -15.77 5.42 -12.90
N PRO A 177 -16.19 4.16 -12.67
CA PRO A 177 -17.53 3.70 -13.02
C PRO A 177 -18.63 4.51 -12.32
N ALA A 178 -19.80 4.58 -12.93
CA ALA A 178 -20.99 5.11 -12.26
C ALA A 178 -21.32 4.28 -11.01
N GLY A 179 -21.62 4.94 -9.89
CA GLY A 179 -21.89 4.27 -8.63
C GLY A 179 -20.66 3.73 -7.91
N PHE A 180 -19.45 3.95 -8.44
CA PHE A 180 -18.22 3.57 -7.75
C PHE A 180 -17.99 4.48 -6.55
N GLN A 181 -17.63 3.87 -5.43
CA GLN A 181 -17.16 4.55 -4.23
C GLN A 181 -16.05 3.69 -3.63
N GLY A 182 -14.85 4.24 -3.48
CA GLY A 182 -13.73 3.47 -2.95
C GLY A 182 -12.36 4.06 -3.22
N VAL A 183 -11.34 3.31 -2.80
CA VAL A 183 -9.93 3.71 -2.93
C VAL A 183 -9.39 3.33 -4.30
N VAL A 184 -8.64 4.27 -4.88
CA VAL A 184 -7.83 4.10 -6.09
C VAL A 184 -6.36 4.24 -5.71
N SER A 185 -5.50 3.44 -6.32
CA SER A 185 -4.04 3.47 -6.18
C SER A 185 -3.37 3.43 -7.55
N ILE A 186 -2.44 4.34 -7.80
CA ILE A 186 -1.74 4.50 -9.07
C ILE A 186 -0.23 4.44 -8.80
N SER A 187 0.41 3.37 -9.29
CA SER A 187 1.86 3.19 -9.15
C SER A 187 2.65 4.23 -9.95
N TRP A 188 3.88 4.56 -9.52
CA TRP A 188 4.73 5.54 -10.22
C TRP A 188 5.01 5.19 -11.69
N ASP A 189 5.10 3.90 -12.03
CA ASP A 189 5.32 3.43 -13.40
C ASP A 189 4.13 3.68 -14.34
N GLN A 190 3.00 4.16 -13.80
CA GLN A 190 1.81 4.55 -14.56
C GLN A 190 1.84 6.01 -14.98
N PHE A 191 2.80 6.79 -14.48
CA PHE A 191 2.99 8.18 -14.84
C PHE A 191 4.09 8.31 -15.90
N VAL A 192 3.80 9.07 -16.95
CA VAL A 192 4.75 9.41 -18.02
C VAL A 192 4.69 10.90 -18.27
N GLN A 193 5.81 11.49 -18.72
CA GLN A 193 5.82 12.90 -19.09
C GLN A 193 4.73 13.17 -20.14
N SER A 194 3.88 14.18 -19.88
CA SER A 194 2.68 14.44 -20.67
C SER A 194 3.03 14.77 -22.14
N ALA A 195 2.48 14.03 -23.10
CA ALA A 195 2.77 14.16 -24.54
C ALA A 195 2.65 15.60 -25.09
N TRP A 196 1.71 16.41 -24.57
CA TRP A 196 1.51 17.80 -25.01
C TRP A 196 2.74 18.68 -24.75
N GLN A 197 3.59 18.30 -23.80
CA GLN A 197 4.86 18.98 -23.53
C GLN A 197 5.92 18.65 -24.58
N CYS A 198 5.72 17.62 -25.39
CA CYS A 198 6.62 17.13 -26.44
C CYS A 198 5.92 17.17 -27.81
N ASP A 199 5.27 18.30 -28.13
CA ASP A 199 4.56 18.52 -29.41
C ASP A 199 3.48 17.46 -29.74
N GLY A 200 2.97 16.76 -28.72
CA GLY A 200 1.97 15.70 -28.85
C GLY A 200 2.54 14.33 -29.18
N VAL A 201 3.86 14.16 -29.25
CA VAL A 201 4.51 12.89 -29.59
C VAL A 201 5.09 12.26 -28.32
N GLN A 202 4.37 11.28 -27.76
CA GLN A 202 4.77 10.63 -26.51
C GLN A 202 6.16 9.98 -26.58
N ALA A 203 6.55 9.45 -27.75
CA ALA A 203 7.86 8.85 -27.96
C ALA A 203 9.04 9.85 -27.83
N ASP A 204 8.76 11.15 -27.99
CA ASP A 204 9.75 12.22 -27.84
C ASP A 204 9.85 12.70 -26.38
N CYS A 205 8.92 12.28 -25.51
CA CYS A 205 9.00 12.49 -24.08
C CYS A 205 9.83 11.37 -23.43
N ALA A 206 11.00 11.73 -22.88
CA ALA A 206 11.95 10.78 -22.31
C ALA A 206 12.25 11.03 -20.82
N ALA A 207 11.62 12.04 -20.19
CA ALA A 207 11.83 12.27 -18.78
C ALA A 207 11.16 11.16 -17.95
N GLU A 208 11.88 10.67 -16.95
CA GLU A 208 11.35 9.78 -15.93
C GLU A 208 10.83 10.60 -14.74
N LEU A 209 9.78 10.11 -14.08
CA LEU A 209 9.25 10.73 -12.88
C LEU A 209 10.27 10.60 -11.74
N ASP A 210 10.79 11.72 -11.27
CA ASP A 210 11.54 11.77 -10.02
C ASP A 210 10.57 11.96 -8.84
N ALA A 211 10.22 10.85 -8.18
CA ALA A 211 9.39 10.89 -6.98
C ALA A 211 10.09 11.54 -5.78
N GLY A 212 11.41 11.80 -5.83
CA GLY A 212 12.13 12.52 -4.79
C GLY A 212 11.80 14.01 -4.71
N GLU A 213 11.18 14.58 -5.75
CA GLU A 213 10.75 15.98 -5.75
C GLU A 213 9.45 16.21 -6.54
N VAL A 214 8.31 15.91 -5.91
CA VAL A 214 6.98 16.25 -6.45
C VAL A 214 6.49 17.58 -5.88
N THR A 215 6.30 18.56 -6.75
CA THR A 215 5.94 19.95 -6.42
C THR A 215 4.45 20.24 -6.52
N GLY A 216 3.70 19.43 -7.26
CA GLY A 216 2.27 19.64 -7.46
C GLY A 216 1.53 18.35 -7.83
N LEU A 217 0.24 18.32 -7.48
CA LEU A 217 -0.71 17.28 -7.85
C LEU A 217 -1.86 17.94 -8.62
N GLN A 218 -2.31 17.33 -9.72
CA GLN A 218 -3.40 17.81 -10.54
C GLN A 218 -4.51 16.78 -10.71
N PHE A 219 -5.75 17.27 -10.74
CA PHE A 219 -6.92 16.54 -11.20
C PHE A 219 -7.53 17.26 -12.39
N GLY A 220 -7.80 16.51 -13.46
CA GLY A 220 -8.32 17.03 -14.72
C GLY A 220 -9.53 16.26 -15.22
N TYR A 221 -10.46 16.92 -15.90
CA TYR A 221 -11.58 16.26 -16.57
C TYR A 221 -12.21 17.18 -17.64
N PRO A 222 -13.05 16.65 -18.55
CA PRO A 222 -13.78 17.45 -19.55
C PRO A 222 -15.19 17.88 -19.05
N PRO A 223 -15.41 19.13 -18.58
CA PRO A 223 -16.67 19.51 -17.92
C PRO A 223 -17.92 19.34 -18.79
N ALA A 224 -17.83 19.56 -20.11
CA ALA A 224 -18.95 19.41 -21.04
C ALA A 224 -19.54 17.98 -21.08
N GLY A 225 -18.75 16.95 -20.74
CA GLY A 225 -19.24 15.58 -20.62
C GLY A 225 -20.08 15.32 -19.35
N TYR A 226 -19.95 16.20 -18.35
CA TYR A 226 -20.29 15.95 -16.95
C TYR A 226 -21.06 17.10 -16.29
N VAL A 227 -21.90 17.81 -17.07
CA VAL A 227 -22.62 19.03 -16.65
C VAL A 227 -23.56 18.87 -15.43
N HIS A 228 -23.90 17.63 -15.06
CA HIS A 228 -24.72 17.29 -13.91
C HIS A 228 -24.02 16.33 -12.96
N ASN A 229 -22.74 16.02 -13.23
CA ASN A 229 -21.98 15.10 -12.42
C ASN A 229 -21.24 15.85 -11.31
N VAL A 230 -21.19 15.23 -10.13
CA VAL A 230 -20.38 15.70 -9.00
C VAL A 230 -19.58 14.51 -8.50
N ILE A 231 -18.26 14.58 -8.60
CA ILE A 231 -17.39 13.59 -7.98
C ILE A 231 -16.81 14.15 -6.69
N THR A 232 -16.65 13.30 -5.69
CA THR A 232 -15.96 13.66 -4.44
C THR A 232 -14.63 12.92 -4.38
N ILE A 233 -13.55 13.62 -4.06
CA ILE A 233 -12.20 13.06 -3.84
C ILE A 233 -11.80 13.33 -2.39
N ASP A 234 -11.20 12.35 -1.73
CA ASP A 234 -10.79 12.41 -0.33
C ASP A 234 -9.53 11.56 -0.07
N ASP A 235 -8.95 11.66 1.12
CA ASP A 235 -7.87 10.80 1.62
C ASP A 235 -6.71 10.64 0.62
N ILE A 236 -6.23 11.74 0.05
CA ILE A 236 -5.11 11.74 -0.89
C ILE A 236 -3.83 11.45 -0.12
N ALA A 237 -3.18 10.35 -0.46
CA ALA A 237 -1.96 9.89 0.20
C ALA A 237 -0.99 9.27 -0.80
N VAL A 238 0.28 9.20 -0.43
CA VAL A 238 1.22 8.28 -1.07
C VAL A 238 1.12 6.90 -0.40
N TYR A 239 1.13 5.83 -1.19
CA TYR A 239 1.00 4.46 -0.68
C TYR A 239 2.25 3.62 -0.95
N ARG A 240 2.36 2.53 -0.20
CA ARG A 240 3.32 1.47 -0.47
C ARG A 240 2.61 0.21 -0.90
N ALA A 241 3.13 -0.43 -1.94
CA ALA A 241 2.57 -1.67 -2.43
C ALA A 241 2.81 -2.77 -1.41
N ASP A 242 1.79 -3.59 -1.18
CA ASP A 242 1.93 -4.79 -0.37
C ASP A 242 2.95 -5.73 -1.04
N LYS A 243 3.84 -6.32 -0.24
CA LYS A 243 4.76 -7.35 -0.73
C LYS A 243 4.05 -8.70 -0.67
N VAL A 244 3.78 -9.30 -1.82
CA VAL A 244 3.23 -10.66 -1.91
C VAL A 244 4.30 -11.67 -1.50
N LEU A 245 3.97 -12.55 -0.56
CA LEU A 245 4.81 -13.68 -0.12
C LEU A 245 4.31 -15.02 -0.67
N GLU A 246 3.01 -15.12 -0.90
CA GLU A 246 2.32 -16.29 -1.45
C GLU A 246 0.99 -15.85 -2.09
N ASP A 247 0.83 -16.10 -3.37
CA ASP A 247 -0.41 -15.95 -4.14
C ASP A 247 -0.99 -17.30 -4.59
N PHE A 248 -0.33 -18.40 -4.23
CA PHE A 248 -0.72 -19.77 -4.55
C PHE A 248 -0.76 -20.12 -6.05
N GLU A 249 -0.45 -19.21 -6.97
CA GLU A 249 -0.56 -19.44 -8.41
C GLU A 249 0.52 -20.39 -8.96
N ALA A 250 1.61 -20.58 -8.22
CA ALA A 250 2.75 -21.40 -8.65
C ALA A 250 2.52 -22.92 -8.51
N TYR A 251 1.47 -23.37 -7.81
CA TYR A 251 1.28 -24.79 -7.50
C TYR A 251 0.52 -25.53 -8.61
N ALA A 252 1.15 -26.53 -9.22
CA ALA A 252 0.52 -27.35 -10.26
C ALA A 252 -0.61 -28.25 -9.73
N ASP A 253 -0.45 -28.76 -8.50
CA ASP A 253 -1.38 -29.68 -7.85
C ASP A 253 -1.27 -29.62 -6.30
N ASP A 254 -2.16 -30.35 -5.63
CA ASP A 254 -2.18 -30.45 -4.16
C ASP A 254 -0.85 -30.98 -3.60
N ALA A 255 -0.15 -31.86 -4.30
CA ALA A 255 1.11 -32.42 -3.81
C ALA A 255 2.22 -31.37 -3.78
N ALA A 256 2.30 -30.51 -4.81
CA ALA A 256 3.20 -29.37 -4.86
C ALA A 256 2.92 -28.38 -3.71
N LEU A 257 1.65 -28.03 -3.49
CA LEU A 257 1.22 -27.19 -2.37
C LEU A 257 1.64 -27.82 -1.02
N GLN A 258 1.32 -29.09 -0.84
CA GLN A 258 1.58 -29.85 0.39
C GLN A 258 3.07 -30.05 0.70
N ASN A 259 3.95 -29.95 -0.30
CA ASN A 259 5.40 -30.00 -0.15
C ASN A 259 5.97 -28.68 0.39
N VAL A 260 5.35 -27.54 0.08
CA VAL A 260 5.74 -26.23 0.61
C VAL A 260 5.04 -25.95 1.93
N TRP A 261 3.73 -26.17 1.98
CA TRP A 261 2.88 -26.03 3.17
C TRP A 261 2.67 -27.39 3.81
N ARG A 262 3.40 -27.66 4.89
CA ARG A 262 3.45 -28.99 5.54
C ARG A 262 2.66 -28.96 6.83
N VAL A 263 2.02 -30.09 7.16
CA VAL A 263 1.58 -30.32 8.54
C VAL A 263 2.85 -30.60 9.35
N ASP A 264 3.22 -29.64 10.20
CA ASP A 264 4.42 -29.73 11.04
C ASP A 264 4.14 -30.58 12.28
N TRP A 265 2.94 -30.42 12.85
CA TRP A 265 2.51 -31.15 14.03
C TRP A 265 1.00 -31.34 14.08
N GLU A 266 0.58 -32.51 14.56
CA GLU A 266 -0.80 -32.85 14.90
C GLU A 266 -0.82 -33.71 16.17
N SER A 267 -1.77 -33.45 17.09
CA SER A 267 -1.86 -34.18 18.37
C SER A 267 -2.49 -35.57 18.25
N GLY A 268 -3.19 -35.87 17.15
CA GLY A 268 -4.02 -37.06 16.99
C GLY A 268 -3.90 -37.72 15.62
N GLN A 269 -5.02 -38.24 15.11
CA GLN A 269 -5.06 -38.84 13.78
C GLN A 269 -5.02 -37.74 12.70
N PRO A 270 -4.19 -37.90 11.64
CA PRO A 270 -4.08 -36.94 10.55
C PRO A 270 -5.45 -36.54 10.02
N SER A 271 -5.78 -35.26 10.15
CA SER A 271 -7.12 -34.77 9.84
C SER A 271 -7.11 -33.41 9.16
N ALA A 272 -6.05 -32.62 9.29
CA ALA A 272 -5.93 -31.36 8.57
C ALA A 272 -5.54 -31.59 7.11
N LEU A 273 -6.30 -31.01 6.19
CA LEU A 273 -5.99 -30.98 4.76
C LEU A 273 -5.67 -29.56 4.31
N ARG A 274 -4.69 -29.50 3.39
CA ARG A 274 -4.49 -28.34 2.52
C ARG A 274 -4.54 -28.79 1.07
N THR A 275 -5.40 -28.17 0.29
CA THR A 275 -5.61 -28.46 -1.14
C THR A 275 -5.74 -27.15 -1.91
N ILE A 276 -5.65 -27.20 -3.23
CA ILE A 276 -5.90 -26.06 -4.11
C ILE A 276 -7.41 -25.79 -4.17
N ASP A 277 -7.80 -24.53 -3.95
CA ASP A 277 -9.14 -24.03 -4.22
C ASP A 277 -9.16 -23.25 -5.54
N ARG A 278 -9.88 -23.74 -6.54
CA ARG A 278 -10.08 -23.03 -7.82
C ARG A 278 -11.44 -22.33 -7.91
N THR A 279 -12.17 -22.28 -6.80
CA THR A 279 -13.51 -21.70 -6.73
C THR A 279 -13.52 -20.46 -5.84
N ASN A 280 -12.76 -20.48 -4.74
CA ASN A 280 -12.70 -19.38 -3.79
C ASN A 280 -11.28 -18.84 -3.67
N TYR A 281 -10.97 -17.87 -4.51
CA TYR A 281 -9.72 -17.11 -4.51
C TYR A 281 -10.02 -15.61 -4.66
N SER A 282 -9.03 -14.78 -4.34
CA SER A 282 -9.15 -13.32 -4.35
C SER A 282 -8.76 -12.71 -5.70
N ASP A 283 -7.64 -13.17 -6.26
CA ASP A 283 -7.11 -12.77 -7.55
C ASP A 283 -6.36 -13.95 -8.17
N GLY A 284 -6.18 -13.97 -9.49
CA GLY A 284 -5.57 -15.10 -10.20
C GLY A 284 -6.56 -16.23 -10.49
N GLY A 285 -6.18 -17.46 -10.12
CA GLY A 285 -6.93 -18.68 -10.45
C GLY A 285 -7.00 -19.70 -9.33
N GLN A 286 -6.26 -19.53 -8.23
CA GLN A 286 -6.30 -20.47 -7.12
C GLN A 286 -5.86 -19.93 -5.76
N ALA A 287 -6.33 -20.58 -4.70
CA ALA A 287 -5.99 -20.29 -3.30
C ALA A 287 -5.65 -21.59 -2.55
N MET A 288 -5.15 -21.49 -1.31
CA MET A 288 -5.05 -22.65 -0.41
C MET A 288 -6.35 -22.85 0.36
N LYS A 289 -6.95 -24.03 0.22
CA LYS A 289 -8.08 -24.48 1.03
C LYS A 289 -7.60 -25.28 2.22
N LEU A 290 -7.97 -24.83 3.42
CA LEU A 290 -7.90 -25.57 4.66
C LEU A 290 -9.24 -26.26 4.92
N SER A 291 -9.20 -27.56 5.19
CA SER A 291 -10.38 -28.34 5.56
C SER A 291 -9.99 -29.50 6.49
N VAL A 292 -11.01 -30.12 7.09
CA VAL A 292 -10.81 -31.29 7.95
C VAL A 292 -11.40 -32.53 7.30
N THR A 293 -10.62 -33.60 7.23
CA THR A 293 -11.13 -34.93 6.90
C THR A 293 -11.28 -35.76 8.17
N PRO A 294 -12.50 -36.22 8.50
CA PRO A 294 -12.69 -37.13 9.61
C PRO A 294 -11.85 -38.41 9.41
N PRO A 295 -11.05 -38.82 10.41
CA PRO A 295 -10.25 -40.04 10.29
C PRO A 295 -11.16 -41.27 10.22
N ALA A 296 -10.72 -42.30 9.49
CA ALA A 296 -11.48 -43.55 9.33
C ALA A 296 -11.66 -44.32 10.65
N VAL A 297 -10.75 -44.11 11.61
CA VAL A 297 -10.79 -44.68 12.96
C VAL A 297 -10.30 -43.60 13.93
N GLY A 298 -11.02 -43.40 15.04
CA GLY A 298 -10.66 -42.44 16.09
C GLY A 298 -11.28 -41.06 15.92
N THR A 299 -10.79 -40.09 16.69
CA THR A 299 -11.20 -38.68 16.62
C THR A 299 -10.18 -37.88 15.82
N ALA A 300 -10.64 -36.81 15.17
CA ALA A 300 -9.76 -35.83 14.55
C ALA A 300 -8.80 -35.22 15.59
N SER A 301 -7.68 -34.67 15.13
CA SER A 301 -6.68 -34.04 16.00
C SER A 301 -7.30 -32.87 16.78
N ASP A 302 -6.91 -32.75 18.05
CA ASP A 302 -7.31 -31.60 18.88
C ASP A 302 -6.63 -30.32 18.40
N TRP A 303 -5.46 -30.46 17.77
CA TRP A 303 -4.70 -29.35 17.20
C TRP A 303 -3.88 -29.80 16.00
N ALA A 304 -3.75 -28.91 15.01
CA ALA A 304 -2.91 -29.07 13.83
C ALA A 304 -2.17 -27.75 13.53
N ASN A 305 -0.88 -27.84 13.19
CA ASN A 305 -0.09 -26.72 12.69
C ASN A 305 0.32 -26.97 11.24
N ILE A 306 -0.06 -26.05 10.37
CA ILE A 306 0.35 -26.02 8.96
C ILE A 306 1.39 -24.92 8.81
N LYS A 307 2.54 -25.29 8.25
CA LYS A 307 3.74 -24.48 8.22
C LYS A 307 4.27 -24.35 6.80
N ARG A 308 4.56 -23.12 6.39
CA ARG A 308 5.26 -22.87 5.13
C ARG A 308 6.74 -23.25 5.27
N THR A 309 7.31 -23.74 4.17
CA THR A 309 8.77 -23.88 4.04
C THR A 309 9.44 -22.52 4.28
N ALA A 310 10.64 -22.55 4.86
CA ALA A 310 11.35 -21.35 5.25
C ALA A 310 11.58 -20.40 4.07
N PHE A 311 11.40 -19.11 4.33
CA PHE A 311 11.90 -18.04 3.48
C PHE A 311 13.43 -18.08 3.46
N ALA A 312 14.00 -17.57 2.38
CA ALA A 312 15.45 -17.49 2.20
C ALA A 312 15.82 -16.15 1.56
N GLY A 313 17.05 -15.70 1.77
CA GLY A 313 17.57 -14.47 1.17
C GLY A 313 16.79 -13.22 1.59
N ALA A 314 16.42 -12.39 0.62
CA ALA A 314 15.75 -11.10 0.86
C ALA A 314 14.28 -11.23 1.35
N ASP A 315 13.74 -12.44 1.45
CA ASP A 315 12.37 -12.68 1.92
C ASP A 315 12.26 -12.87 3.43
N THR A 316 13.35 -12.71 4.18
CA THR A 316 13.34 -12.81 5.65
C THR A 316 13.28 -11.46 6.36
N ASP A 317 13.64 -10.37 5.69
CA ASP A 317 13.63 -9.03 6.26
C ASP A 317 12.33 -8.29 5.93
N TRP A 318 11.48 -8.17 6.94
CA TRP A 318 10.17 -7.51 6.88
C TRP A 318 10.14 -6.21 7.69
N SER A 319 11.31 -5.69 8.09
CA SER A 319 11.42 -4.51 8.95
C SER A 319 10.82 -3.23 8.34
N ALA A 320 10.71 -3.17 7.01
CA ALA A 320 10.12 -2.06 6.28
C ALA A 320 8.58 -2.12 6.18
N PHE A 321 7.92 -3.10 6.81
CA PHE A 321 6.47 -3.30 6.75
C PHE A 321 5.85 -3.19 8.15
N ASP A 322 4.54 -2.97 8.21
CA ASP A 322 3.80 -2.76 9.46
C ASP A 322 3.13 -4.04 9.98
N GLY A 323 2.92 -5.03 9.09
CA GLY A 323 2.27 -6.28 9.47
C GLY A 323 2.09 -7.27 8.32
N LEU A 324 1.42 -8.37 8.64
CA LEU A 324 0.93 -9.36 7.68
C LEU A 324 -0.44 -8.94 7.13
N VAL A 325 -0.67 -9.24 5.87
CA VAL A 325 -1.98 -9.14 5.24
C VAL A 325 -2.28 -10.43 4.49
N PHE A 326 -3.53 -10.87 4.48
CA PHE A 326 -3.98 -11.98 3.64
C PHE A 326 -5.48 -11.93 3.41
N TRP A 327 -5.92 -12.51 2.31
CA TRP A 327 -7.33 -12.70 2.02
C TRP A 327 -7.84 -14.01 2.62
N VAL A 328 -9.07 -13.99 3.11
CA VAL A 328 -9.77 -15.19 3.56
C VAL A 328 -11.17 -15.30 2.97
N ASN A 329 -11.61 -16.54 2.76
CA ASN A 329 -13.02 -16.86 2.54
C ASN A 329 -13.42 -18.04 3.40
N HIS A 330 -14.31 -17.79 4.36
CA HIS A 330 -14.80 -18.79 5.28
C HIS A 330 -16.15 -19.35 4.83
N ALA A 331 -16.10 -20.39 4.00
CA ALA A 331 -17.26 -21.10 3.50
C ALA A 331 -17.64 -22.27 4.43
N SER A 332 -18.24 -21.96 5.58
CA SER A 332 -18.77 -22.98 6.49
C SER A 332 -20.27 -23.26 6.23
N PRO A 333 -20.67 -24.50 5.92
CA PRO A 333 -22.08 -24.89 5.88
C PRO A 333 -22.75 -24.88 7.27
N SER A 334 -21.97 -24.90 8.35
CA SER A 334 -22.48 -25.04 9.72
C SER A 334 -22.68 -23.71 10.44
N ASN A 335 -22.35 -22.58 9.78
CA ASN A 335 -22.32 -21.24 10.35
C ASN A 335 -21.42 -21.09 11.59
N LYS A 336 -20.51 -22.03 11.83
CA LYS A 336 -19.54 -21.93 12.93
C LYS A 336 -18.36 -21.08 12.49
N GLY A 337 -17.91 -20.18 13.35
CA GLY A 337 -16.63 -19.47 13.17
C GLY A 337 -15.44 -20.44 13.18
N MET A 338 -14.32 -19.99 12.62
CA MET A 338 -13.05 -20.73 12.66
C MET A 338 -12.03 -19.88 13.42
N ASP A 339 -11.47 -20.46 14.47
CA ASP A 339 -10.37 -19.85 15.20
C ASP A 339 -9.04 -20.32 14.59
N LEU A 340 -8.27 -19.37 14.08
CA LEU A 340 -6.91 -19.58 13.62
C LEU A 340 -5.93 -19.01 14.62
N ASN A 341 -4.95 -19.81 15.01
CA ASN A 341 -3.71 -19.27 15.52
C ASN A 341 -2.79 -18.94 14.34
N LEU A 342 -2.26 -17.74 14.30
CA LEU A 342 -1.18 -17.39 13.39
C LEU A 342 0.10 -17.22 14.19
N SER A 343 1.18 -17.83 13.70
CA SER A 343 2.50 -17.73 14.30
C SER A 343 3.59 -17.48 13.27
N LEU A 344 4.57 -16.66 13.66
CA LEU A 344 5.77 -16.36 12.89
C LEU A 344 7.00 -16.94 13.58
N VAL A 345 7.87 -17.61 12.83
CA VAL A 345 9.13 -18.13 13.35
C VAL A 345 10.26 -17.21 12.92
N THR A 346 11.15 -16.89 13.85
CA THR A 346 12.38 -16.12 13.63
C THR A 346 13.61 -16.97 13.97
N ASP A 347 14.81 -16.44 13.74
CA ASP A 347 16.07 -17.09 14.12
C ASP A 347 16.40 -16.99 15.62
N ALA A 348 15.57 -16.29 16.41
CA ALA A 348 15.78 -16.16 17.84
C ALA A 348 15.63 -17.51 18.57
N PRO A 349 16.34 -17.73 19.71
CA PRO A 349 16.07 -18.86 20.58
C PRO A 349 14.62 -18.78 21.07
N LYS A 350 13.84 -19.86 20.91
CA LYS A 350 12.38 -19.81 21.14
C LYS A 350 11.72 -18.72 20.29
N GLY A 351 12.13 -18.64 19.03
CA GLY A 351 11.82 -17.52 18.14
C GLY A 351 10.46 -17.59 17.49
N GLU A 352 9.50 -18.36 18.01
CA GLU A 352 8.15 -18.35 17.46
C GLU A 352 7.25 -17.39 18.25
N PHE A 353 6.54 -16.55 17.50
CA PHE A 353 5.70 -15.45 17.96
C PHE A 353 4.28 -15.66 17.45
N SER A 354 3.32 -15.71 18.36
CA SER A 354 1.91 -15.94 18.05
C SER A 354 1.08 -14.70 18.34
N LEU A 355 -0.14 -14.70 17.84
CA LEU A 355 -1.17 -13.74 18.22
C LEU A 355 -1.34 -13.71 19.75
N LYS A 356 -1.32 -12.51 20.33
CA LYS A 356 -1.49 -12.31 21.77
C LYS A 356 -2.91 -11.89 22.14
N ALA A 357 -3.40 -12.35 23.29
CA ALA A 357 -4.65 -11.87 23.84
C ALA A 357 -4.60 -10.35 24.07
N GLY A 358 -5.68 -9.65 23.72
CA GLY A 358 -5.77 -8.19 23.73
C GLY A 358 -5.03 -7.51 22.57
N GLY A 359 -4.38 -8.24 21.67
CA GLY A 359 -3.87 -7.69 20.41
C GLY A 359 -5.01 -7.21 19.51
N SER A 360 -4.71 -6.27 18.61
CA SER A 360 -5.66 -5.74 17.64
C SER A 360 -5.30 -6.21 16.23
N VAL A 361 -6.30 -6.64 15.47
CA VAL A 361 -6.20 -6.98 14.04
C VAL A 361 -7.25 -6.18 13.28
N GLU A 362 -7.17 -6.12 11.96
CA GLU A 362 -8.16 -5.42 11.13
C GLU A 362 -8.79 -6.36 10.12
N PHE A 363 -10.12 -6.28 10.00
CA PHE A 363 -10.90 -6.96 8.98
C PHE A 363 -11.44 -5.92 8.01
N TYR A 364 -11.38 -6.18 6.72
CA TYR A 364 -11.98 -5.29 5.73
C TYR A 364 -13.48 -5.55 5.63
N ASP A 365 -14.26 -4.47 5.68
CA ASP A 365 -15.69 -4.43 5.44
C ASP A 365 -15.98 -3.47 4.27
N ALA A 366 -16.83 -3.88 3.33
CA ALA A 366 -17.11 -3.06 2.14
C ALA A 366 -17.76 -1.70 2.48
N ALA A 367 -18.55 -1.64 3.54
CA ALA A 367 -19.31 -0.45 3.91
C ALA A 367 -18.54 0.45 4.88
N GLU A 368 -17.76 -0.15 5.78
CA GLU A 368 -17.05 0.57 6.85
C GLU A 368 -15.53 0.67 6.63
N GLY A 369 -14.98 0.00 5.61
CA GLY A 369 -13.54 -0.10 5.37
C GLY A 369 -12.83 -1.00 6.38
N TRP A 370 -11.61 -0.65 6.78
CA TRP A 370 -10.83 -1.43 7.75
C TRP A 370 -11.40 -1.28 9.17
N ARG A 371 -11.82 -2.40 9.77
CA ARG A 371 -12.37 -2.46 11.12
C ARG A 371 -11.42 -3.15 12.08
N THR A 372 -11.06 -2.45 13.16
CA THR A 372 -10.25 -3.05 14.23
C THR A 372 -11.07 -4.03 15.07
N THR A 373 -10.53 -5.23 15.28
CA THR A 373 -11.06 -6.30 16.13
C THR A 373 -10.03 -6.69 17.17
N LEU A 374 -10.47 -6.84 18.43
CA LEU A 374 -9.61 -7.30 19.53
C LEU A 374 -9.57 -8.84 19.59
N LEU A 375 -8.40 -9.38 19.85
CA LEU A 375 -8.17 -10.81 20.03
C LEU A 375 -8.50 -11.22 21.46
N GLU A 376 -9.60 -11.95 21.68
CA GLU A 376 -10.01 -12.34 23.04
C GLU A 376 -9.09 -13.39 23.68
N GLY A 377 -8.45 -14.26 22.87
CA GLY A 377 -7.66 -15.40 23.33
C GLY A 377 -6.35 -15.66 22.59
N GLY A 378 -5.83 -14.69 21.83
CA GLY A 378 -4.65 -14.91 20.98
C GLY A 378 -4.92 -15.81 19.77
N SER A 379 -6.17 -15.80 19.30
CA SER A 379 -6.61 -16.46 18.06
C SER A 379 -7.40 -15.47 17.23
N LEU A 380 -7.23 -15.57 15.91
CA LEU A 380 -8.01 -14.87 14.91
C LEU A 380 -9.33 -15.63 14.70
N SER A 381 -10.43 -15.10 15.23
CA SER A 381 -11.77 -15.65 15.02
C SER A 381 -12.35 -15.14 13.71
N ILE A 382 -12.48 -16.02 12.72
CA ILE A 382 -13.07 -15.71 11.41
C ILE A 382 -14.53 -16.15 11.42
N ALA A 383 -15.44 -15.18 11.36
CA ALA A 383 -16.87 -15.44 11.33
C ALA A 383 -17.26 -16.29 10.10
N ALA A 384 -18.27 -17.15 10.25
CA ALA A 384 -18.80 -17.91 9.11
C ALA A 384 -19.36 -16.95 8.05
N GLY A 385 -19.05 -17.22 6.78
CA GLY A 385 -19.46 -16.37 5.66
C GLY A 385 -18.60 -15.11 5.49
N TYR A 386 -17.61 -14.86 6.36
CA TYR A 386 -16.68 -13.76 6.12
C TYR A 386 -15.85 -14.03 4.87
N ARG A 387 -15.77 -13.01 4.02
CA ARG A 387 -14.94 -12.98 2.82
C ARG A 387 -14.26 -11.63 2.76
N GLY A 388 -12.95 -11.61 2.93
CA GLY A 388 -12.16 -10.41 2.70
C GLY A 388 -10.78 -10.42 3.31
N MET A 389 -10.13 -9.27 3.23
CA MET A 389 -8.76 -9.08 3.72
C MET A 389 -8.69 -8.99 5.24
N VAL A 390 -7.59 -9.49 5.80
CA VAL A 390 -7.25 -9.38 7.21
C VAL A 390 -5.85 -8.78 7.33
N ARG A 391 -5.66 -7.79 8.20
CA ARG A 391 -4.35 -7.23 8.58
C ARG A 391 -4.01 -7.57 10.01
N ILE A 392 -2.77 -7.95 10.23
CA ILE A 392 -2.21 -8.30 11.54
C ILE A 392 -0.95 -7.46 11.74
N PRO A 393 -1.00 -6.38 12.53
CA PRO A 393 0.18 -5.58 12.84
C PRO A 393 1.18 -6.37 13.68
N TRP A 394 2.47 -6.04 13.60
CA TRP A 394 3.50 -6.68 14.44
C TRP A 394 3.22 -6.54 15.94
N SER A 395 2.57 -5.46 16.34
CA SER A 395 2.14 -5.23 17.72
C SER A 395 1.12 -6.27 18.23
N ALA A 396 0.43 -7.01 17.35
CA ALA A 396 -0.49 -8.09 17.72
C ALA A 396 0.24 -9.40 18.07
N LEU A 397 1.55 -9.49 17.83
CA LEU A 397 2.35 -10.67 18.09
C LEU A 397 3.09 -10.56 19.42
N ALA A 398 3.26 -11.70 20.09
CA ALA A 398 4.15 -11.89 21.24
C ALA A 398 4.83 -13.25 21.15
N GLN A 399 5.97 -13.40 21.82
CA GLN A 399 6.65 -14.69 21.89
C GLN A 399 5.72 -15.75 22.50
N SER A 400 5.63 -16.92 21.89
CA SER A 400 4.60 -17.90 22.26
C SER A 400 4.90 -18.60 23.60
N ASP A 401 3.97 -18.47 24.56
CA ASP A 401 4.10 -18.99 25.94
C ASP A 401 4.41 -20.50 26.03
N TRP A 402 3.88 -21.29 25.09
CA TRP A 402 4.00 -22.75 25.10
C TRP A 402 5.45 -23.23 24.91
N GLN A 403 6.37 -22.37 24.48
CA GLN A 403 7.79 -22.67 24.36
C GLN A 403 8.50 -22.70 25.73
N GLY A 404 7.75 -22.54 26.82
CA GLY A 404 8.23 -22.68 28.19
C GLY A 404 9.21 -21.58 28.57
N CYS A 405 8.98 -20.34 28.13
CA CYS A 405 9.70 -19.18 28.64
C CYS A 405 9.06 -18.73 29.97
N ASP A 406 9.88 -18.58 31.02
CA ASP A 406 9.41 -18.11 32.33
C ASP A 406 8.96 -16.63 32.30
N ALA A 407 9.38 -15.88 31.27
CA ALA A 407 8.88 -14.57 30.87
C ALA A 407 9.13 -14.39 29.36
N CYS A 408 8.08 -14.51 28.53
CA CYS A 408 8.15 -14.45 27.08
C CYS A 408 8.24 -12.99 26.58
N ASP A 409 9.33 -12.31 26.96
CA ASP A 409 9.53 -10.88 26.77
C ASP A 409 10.39 -10.56 25.53
N ALA A 410 10.75 -11.55 24.71
CA ALA A 410 11.52 -11.29 23.51
C ALA A 410 10.73 -10.34 22.59
N PRO A 411 11.33 -9.24 22.09
CA PRO A 411 10.69 -8.42 21.09
C PRO A 411 10.64 -9.18 19.77
N PHE A 412 9.53 -9.02 19.03
CA PHE A 412 9.45 -9.53 17.67
C PHE A 412 10.40 -8.75 16.76
N ASP A 413 11.34 -9.44 16.14
CA ASP A 413 12.29 -8.88 15.18
C ASP A 413 11.83 -9.21 13.75
N ALA A 414 11.16 -8.26 13.11
CA ALA A 414 10.66 -8.41 11.75
C ALA A 414 11.79 -8.57 10.71
N SER A 415 13.05 -8.26 11.04
CA SER A 415 14.17 -8.39 10.10
C SER A 415 14.66 -9.84 9.90
N LYS A 416 14.11 -10.79 10.67
CA LYS A 416 14.62 -12.18 10.75
C LYS A 416 13.52 -13.22 10.68
N VAL A 417 12.45 -12.94 9.95
CA VAL A 417 11.33 -13.89 9.84
C VAL A 417 11.70 -15.02 8.91
N LEU A 418 11.57 -16.25 9.40
CA LEU A 418 11.90 -17.46 8.68
C LEU A 418 10.65 -18.13 8.11
N GLN A 419 9.55 -18.17 8.85
CA GLN A 419 8.38 -18.99 8.50
C GLN A 419 7.05 -18.40 8.99
N ILE A 420 5.97 -18.73 8.27
CA ILE A 420 4.57 -18.51 8.69
C ILE A 420 3.96 -19.86 9.05
N GLN A 421 3.15 -19.89 10.10
CA GLN A 421 2.37 -21.03 10.56
C GLN A 421 0.92 -20.65 10.81
N PHE A 422 0.01 -21.53 10.42
CA PHE A 422 -1.41 -21.49 10.78
C PHE A 422 -1.75 -22.71 11.64
N GLY A 423 -2.20 -22.46 12.86
CA GLY A 423 -2.69 -23.46 13.80
C GLY A 423 -4.21 -23.41 13.92
N PHE A 424 -4.87 -24.56 14.07
CA PHE A 424 -6.29 -24.63 14.39
C PHE A 424 -6.62 -25.97 15.07
N ALA A 425 -7.86 -26.13 15.54
CA ALA A 425 -8.33 -27.34 16.22
C ALA A 425 -9.26 -28.20 15.33
N PRO A 426 -8.75 -29.17 14.53
CA PRO A 426 -9.56 -29.92 13.57
C PRO A 426 -10.84 -30.54 14.14
N ILE A 427 -10.80 -31.06 15.37
CA ILE A 427 -11.96 -31.66 16.03
C ILE A 427 -13.16 -30.70 16.20
N GLN A 428 -12.90 -29.39 16.26
CA GLN A 428 -13.92 -28.35 16.37
C GLN A 428 -14.37 -27.82 15.00
N GLN A 429 -13.71 -28.23 13.91
CA GLN A 429 -13.76 -27.61 12.59
C GLN A 429 -14.14 -28.61 11.48
N LEU A 430 -14.78 -29.74 11.82
CA LEU A 430 -15.08 -30.87 10.91
C LEU A 430 -15.88 -30.48 9.66
N ASP A 431 -16.69 -29.42 9.73
CA ASP A 431 -17.53 -28.91 8.65
C ASP A 431 -17.02 -27.56 8.10
N ASN A 432 -15.94 -27.00 8.65
CA ASN A 432 -15.43 -25.71 8.23
C ASN A 432 -14.45 -25.85 7.06
N VAL A 433 -14.59 -24.92 6.11
CA VAL A 433 -13.69 -24.76 4.97
C VAL A 433 -13.26 -23.31 4.92
N LEU A 434 -11.95 -23.10 4.96
CA LEU A 434 -11.35 -21.78 4.87
C LEU A 434 -10.40 -21.74 3.68
N SER A 435 -10.61 -20.79 2.77
CA SER A 435 -9.68 -20.52 1.69
C SER A 435 -8.81 -19.32 2.08
N LEU A 436 -7.50 -19.44 1.90
CA LEU A 436 -6.49 -18.42 2.17
C LEU A 436 -5.80 -18.06 0.86
N ASP A 437 -5.65 -16.76 0.61
CA ASP A 437 -5.01 -16.23 -0.58
C ASP A 437 -4.23 -14.95 -0.26
N ARG A 438 -3.36 -14.50 -1.16
CA ARG A 438 -2.63 -13.22 -1.09
C ARG A 438 -1.94 -12.98 0.25
N ILE A 439 -1.23 -13.99 0.77
CA ILE A 439 -0.43 -13.79 1.97
C ILE A 439 0.72 -12.85 1.61
N GLY A 440 0.80 -11.74 2.32
CA GLY A 440 1.76 -10.68 2.06
C GLY A 440 2.08 -9.84 3.29
N LEU A 441 2.82 -8.77 3.05
CA LEU A 441 3.22 -7.77 4.02
C LEU A 441 2.66 -6.43 3.60
N TYR A 442 1.99 -5.74 4.51
CA TYR A 442 1.45 -4.41 4.24
C TYR A 442 2.32 -3.32 4.86
N ALA A 443 2.36 -2.17 4.22
CA ALA A 443 3.01 -0.96 4.73
C ALA A 443 2.07 0.23 4.59
N LEU A 444 1.76 0.86 5.72
CA LEU A 444 1.01 2.10 5.83
C LEU A 444 1.93 3.32 5.81
N SER A 445 3.21 3.16 6.16
CA SER A 445 4.19 4.25 6.26
C SER A 445 5.38 4.14 5.28
N GLY A 446 5.98 5.29 4.92
CA GLY A 446 7.14 5.36 4.03
C GLY A 446 8.36 4.60 4.55
N ARG A 447 9.22 4.06 3.66
CA ARG A 447 10.44 3.30 4.02
C ARG A 447 11.36 4.09 4.96
N THR A 448 11.55 3.65 6.19
CA THR A 448 12.57 4.21 7.08
C THR A 448 13.93 3.56 6.80
N GLY A 449 14.59 3.92 5.70
CA GLY A 449 15.97 3.51 5.42
C GLY A 449 16.21 2.94 4.02
N GLU A 450 17.33 3.42 3.44
CA GLU A 450 18.03 3.03 2.21
C GLU A 450 17.19 2.50 1.03
N SER A 451 17.10 3.34 -0.02
CA SER A 451 16.73 3.04 -1.41
C SER A 451 16.64 1.53 -1.67
N GLY A 452 15.43 0.99 -1.60
CA GLY A 452 15.19 -0.42 -1.87
C GLY A 452 15.48 -0.70 -3.34
N GLY A 453 16.71 -1.15 -3.60
CA GLY A 453 17.15 -1.63 -4.89
C GLY A 453 16.30 -2.83 -5.28
N GLY A 454 15.29 -2.59 -6.12
CA GLY A 454 14.93 -3.59 -7.12
C GLY A 454 16.21 -3.98 -7.87
N SER A 455 16.30 -5.23 -8.31
CA SER A 455 17.46 -5.75 -9.05
C SER A 455 17.90 -4.79 -10.16
N THR A 456 18.85 -3.90 -9.87
CA THR A 456 19.59 -3.18 -10.88
C THR A 456 20.55 -4.20 -11.46
N THR A 457 20.12 -4.94 -12.46
CA THR A 457 21.05 -5.24 -13.55
C THR A 457 21.65 -3.89 -13.91
N GLU A 458 22.95 -3.69 -13.65
CA GLU A 458 23.64 -2.47 -14.05
C GLU A 458 23.27 -2.19 -15.52
N PRO A 459 22.88 -0.95 -15.86
CA PRO A 459 22.72 -0.57 -17.26
C PRO A 459 23.97 -1.03 -17.99
N VAL A 460 23.76 -1.80 -19.06
CA VAL A 460 24.87 -2.22 -19.91
C VAL A 460 25.66 -0.97 -20.28
N ASP A 461 26.96 -0.95 -19.97
CA ASP A 461 27.86 0.16 -20.26
C ASP A 461 27.55 0.72 -21.66
N HIS A 462 27.29 2.03 -21.74
CA HIS A 462 27.06 2.69 -23.02
C HIS A 462 28.19 2.30 -23.99
N PRO A 463 27.88 1.91 -25.23
CA PRO A 463 28.91 1.55 -26.19
C PRO A 463 29.89 2.71 -26.30
N SER A 464 31.16 2.43 -26.04
CA SER A 464 32.20 3.44 -26.13
C SER A 464 32.12 4.11 -27.51
N PRO A 465 32.30 5.44 -27.61
CA PRO A 465 32.31 6.13 -28.89
C PRO A 465 33.22 5.38 -29.87
N PRO A 466 32.78 5.14 -31.11
CA PRO A 466 33.58 4.39 -32.04
C PRO A 466 34.91 5.10 -32.27
N ALA A 467 36.00 4.34 -32.46
CA ALA A 467 37.38 4.87 -32.46
C ALA A 467 37.66 6.02 -33.46
N TRP A 468 36.78 6.23 -34.44
CA TRP A 468 36.86 7.34 -35.39
C TRP A 468 36.27 8.66 -34.87
N ALA A 469 35.48 8.64 -33.78
CA ALA A 469 34.97 9.83 -33.11
C ALA A 469 36.06 10.46 -32.22
N THR A 470 37.03 11.11 -32.86
CA THR A 470 38.09 11.86 -32.17
C THR A 470 37.66 13.31 -31.92
N SER A 471 38.29 13.98 -30.96
CA SER A 471 38.11 15.42 -30.70
C SER A 471 38.44 16.30 -31.93
N ALA A 472 39.20 15.77 -32.88
CA ALA A 472 39.50 16.43 -34.15
C ALA A 472 38.36 16.33 -35.18
N GLY A 473 37.38 15.43 -34.99
CA GLY A 473 36.20 15.25 -35.84
C GLY A 473 34.89 15.75 -35.23
N THR A 474 34.93 16.26 -34.00
CA THR A 474 33.76 16.80 -33.29
C THR A 474 33.76 18.33 -33.38
N TYR A 475 32.77 18.88 -34.07
CA TYR A 475 32.54 20.31 -34.10
C TYR A 475 31.54 20.65 -33.00
N ALA A 476 31.87 21.61 -32.13
CA ALA A 476 30.89 22.17 -31.21
C ALA A 476 29.85 22.94 -32.04
N LEU A 477 28.64 22.39 -32.14
CA LEU A 477 27.53 23.09 -32.79
C LEU A 477 27.07 24.21 -31.88
N GLU A 478 27.45 25.45 -32.19
CA GLU A 478 26.81 26.63 -31.61
C GLU A 478 25.35 26.67 -32.08
N TYR A 479 24.43 26.47 -31.15
CA TYR A 479 23.01 26.64 -31.42
C TYR A 479 22.73 28.09 -31.80
N ARG A 480 22.33 28.31 -33.06
CA ARG A 480 21.74 29.57 -33.52
C ARG A 480 20.31 29.28 -33.95
N ASN A 481 19.37 30.13 -33.52
CA ASN A 481 18.01 30.10 -34.03
C ASN A 481 18.04 30.18 -35.57
N SER A 482 17.33 29.25 -36.21
CA SER A 482 17.22 29.23 -37.66
C SER A 482 16.59 30.54 -38.15
N PRO A 483 17.13 31.21 -39.19
CA PRO A 483 16.46 32.36 -39.82
C PRO A 483 15.04 31.96 -40.23
N VAL A 484 14.08 32.86 -39.99
CA VAL A 484 12.62 32.63 -40.09
C VAL A 484 12.14 32.17 -41.48
N ASP A 485 12.99 32.18 -42.51
CA ASP A 485 12.64 31.69 -43.85
C ASP A 485 13.39 30.39 -44.19
N ASN A 486 12.91 29.26 -43.66
CA ASN A 486 13.28 27.94 -44.19
C ASN A 486 12.39 27.63 -45.41
N PRO A 487 12.93 27.59 -46.64
CA PRO A 487 12.17 27.40 -47.87
C PRO A 487 11.59 25.98 -48.05
N LEU A 488 11.78 25.08 -47.08
CA LEU A 488 11.30 23.68 -47.15
C LEU A 488 9.92 23.44 -46.53
N LYS A 489 9.20 24.48 -46.06
CA LYS A 489 7.80 24.37 -45.57
C LYS A 489 6.75 24.06 -46.66
N GLY A 490 7.16 23.69 -47.88
CA GLY A 490 6.28 23.47 -49.03
C GLY A 490 6.24 22.06 -49.62
N PHE A 491 6.90 21.06 -49.00
CA PHE A 491 6.89 19.69 -49.54
C PHE A 491 6.36 18.67 -48.53
N LEU A 492 5.05 18.44 -48.61
CA LEU A 492 4.43 17.13 -48.45
C LEU A 492 3.74 16.83 -49.80
N PRO A 493 3.65 15.57 -50.27
CA PRO A 493 3.30 14.40 -49.45
C PRO A 493 4.11 13.12 -49.73
N PHE A 494 4.18 12.23 -48.75
CA PHE A 494 4.30 10.80 -49.03
C PHE A 494 3.19 10.04 -48.30
N TYR A 495 2.22 9.63 -49.11
CA TYR A 495 1.34 8.46 -49.05
C TYR A 495 0.92 7.88 -47.70
N ASP A 496 -0.40 7.89 -47.54
CA ASP A 496 -1.21 7.01 -46.71
C ASP A 496 -1.21 5.58 -47.31
N ALA A 497 -0.96 4.57 -46.48
CA ALA A 497 -0.90 3.17 -46.88
C ALA A 497 -1.93 2.35 -46.09
N SER A 498 -3.21 2.56 -46.40
CA SER A 498 -4.28 1.68 -45.94
C SER A 498 -5.36 1.49 -47.00
N GLU A 499 -4.99 1.03 -48.20
CA GLU A 499 -5.94 0.37 -49.12
C GLU A 499 -5.20 -0.72 -49.90
N ASP A 500 -5.31 -1.98 -49.46
CA ASP A 500 -5.27 -3.09 -50.41
C ASP A 500 -6.20 -4.23 -49.94
N THR A 501 -7.43 -4.16 -50.43
CA THR A 501 -8.33 -5.31 -50.54
C THR A 501 -8.82 -5.37 -51.98
N SER A 502 -8.33 -6.34 -52.77
CA SER A 502 -9.19 -7.38 -53.38
C SER A 502 -8.45 -8.27 -54.39
N VAL A 503 -8.55 -9.58 -54.16
CA VAL A 503 -9.00 -10.64 -55.08
C VAL A 503 -8.54 -10.61 -56.55
N ALA A 504 -7.79 -11.67 -56.92
CA ALA A 504 -8.09 -12.52 -58.07
C ALA A 504 -7.89 -13.99 -57.68
#